data_AF-A0A6J4XRY8-F1
#
_entry.id   AF-A0A6J4XRY8-F1
#
_cell.length_a   1.000
_cell.length_b   1.000
_cell.length_c   1.000
_cell.angle_alpha   90.00
_cell.angle_beta   90.00
_cell.angle_gamma   90.00
#
_symmetry.space_group_name_H-M   'P 1'
#
loop_
_entity.id
_entity.type
_entity.pdbx_description
1 polymer ?
#
loop_
_entity_poly.entity_id
_entity_poly.type
_entity_poly.pdbx_seq_one_letter_code
_entity_poly.pdbx_strand_id
1 'polypeptide(L)'
;MEDSILKASQSPLSGLIRLVEKLRGENGCPWDKKQTPQSVGIYLIEEVFELVDAIESGNTEQICEELGDVLFHIVFVARMFEERQEFDLSQVSRAITEKMIRRHPHVFGEKEVNSSAEVVRNWHQIKLSENKNSRRRSLFDSVPAGLPALMRAYRLADRAAKSGFEISETGQDRDNPAGLAEALQTAFDVGDSRHAARQFGDLIFALVNIARLAAVHPESALTESVKVFEARFKKMEELIALSKREFDAVSLDEKKRIWAEVLKIIP
;
A
#
# COMPACT_ATOMS: atom_id res chain seq x y z
N MET A 1 -14.97 -33.95 -14.79
CA MET A 1 -13.67 -34.06 -15.50
C MET A 1 -12.72 -33.14 -14.79
N GLU A 2 -11.97 -33.66 -13.82
CA GLU A 2 -10.88 -32.93 -13.17
C GLU A 2 -9.88 -32.49 -14.25
N ASP A 3 -9.74 -31.19 -14.41
CA ASP A 3 -9.01 -30.61 -15.52
C ASP A 3 -7.52 -31.02 -15.38
N SER A 4 -6.98 -31.61 -16.44
CA SER A 4 -5.65 -32.26 -16.54
C SER A 4 -4.43 -31.34 -16.26
N ILE A 5 -4.65 -30.14 -15.73
CA ILE A 5 -3.63 -29.13 -15.45
C ILE A 5 -2.85 -29.46 -14.17
N LEU A 6 -3.46 -30.20 -13.23
CA LEU A 6 -2.88 -30.65 -11.96
C LEU A 6 -2.20 -32.04 -12.03
N LYS A 7 -1.63 -32.43 -13.18
CA LYS A 7 -0.89 -33.71 -13.25
C LYS A 7 0.29 -33.72 -12.26
N ALA A 8 0.36 -34.78 -11.44
CA ALA A 8 1.22 -34.97 -10.28
C ALA A 8 2.75 -34.93 -10.51
N SER A 9 3.24 -34.68 -11.73
CA SER A 9 4.68 -34.65 -12.06
C SER A 9 5.25 -33.24 -12.25
N GLN A 10 4.44 -32.18 -12.09
CA GLN A 10 4.86 -30.80 -12.32
C GLN A 10 4.59 -29.93 -11.09
N SER A 11 5.45 -28.93 -10.87
CA SER A 11 5.30 -28.04 -9.71
C SER A 11 3.95 -27.30 -9.78
N PRO A 12 3.28 -27.03 -8.64
CA PRO A 12 2.04 -26.24 -8.60
C PRO A 12 2.17 -24.88 -9.31
N LEU A 13 3.33 -24.23 -9.18
CA LEU A 13 3.63 -22.97 -9.88
C LEU A 13 3.62 -23.13 -11.41
N SER A 14 4.15 -24.24 -11.93
CA SER A 14 4.05 -24.54 -13.37
C SER A 14 2.61 -24.78 -13.81
N GLY A 15 1.75 -25.30 -12.91
CA GLY A 15 0.32 -25.43 -13.12
C GLY A 15 -0.36 -24.06 -13.30
N LEU A 16 -0.05 -23.10 -12.43
CA LEU A 16 -0.55 -21.72 -12.50
C LEU A 16 -0.14 -21.02 -13.81
N ILE A 17 1.12 -21.15 -14.22
CA ILE A 17 1.61 -20.55 -15.47
C ILE A 17 0.79 -21.07 -16.66
N ARG A 18 0.61 -22.40 -16.76
CA ARG A 18 -0.19 -23.01 -17.84
C ARG A 18 -1.67 -22.65 -17.77
N LEU A 19 -2.22 -22.48 -16.57
CA LEU A 19 -3.59 -22.00 -16.40
C LEU A 19 -3.73 -20.64 -17.08
N VAL A 20 -2.86 -19.69 -16.76
CA VAL A 20 -2.85 -18.35 -17.36
C VAL A 20 -2.63 -18.41 -18.88
N GLU A 21 -1.72 -19.26 -19.36
CA GLU A 21 -1.52 -19.50 -20.80
C GLU A 21 -2.80 -19.99 -21.49
N LYS A 22 -3.53 -20.92 -20.86
CA LYS A 22 -4.80 -21.47 -21.38
C LYS A 22 -5.90 -20.41 -21.36
N LEU A 23 -6.02 -19.64 -20.28
CA LEU A 23 -7.00 -18.56 -20.13
C LEU A 23 -6.84 -17.48 -21.20
N ARG A 24 -5.59 -17.15 -21.56
CA ARG A 24 -5.27 -16.11 -22.56
C ARG A 24 -5.03 -16.66 -23.98
N GLY A 25 -5.02 -17.98 -24.15
CA GLY A 25 -4.77 -18.65 -25.41
C GLY A 25 -5.88 -18.44 -26.46
N GLU A 26 -5.71 -19.03 -27.64
CA GLU A 26 -6.65 -18.90 -28.75
C GLU A 26 -8.09 -19.27 -28.34
N ASN A 27 -8.24 -20.43 -27.69
CA ASN A 27 -9.50 -20.95 -27.15
C ASN A 27 -9.74 -20.55 -25.67
N GLY A 28 -9.07 -19.49 -25.22
CA GLY A 28 -9.14 -19.00 -23.85
C GLY A 28 -10.42 -18.22 -23.54
N CYS A 29 -10.50 -17.71 -22.32
CA CYS A 29 -11.62 -16.92 -21.82
C CYS A 29 -11.66 -15.54 -22.51
N PRO A 30 -12.79 -15.14 -23.13
CA PRO A 30 -12.89 -13.84 -23.80
C PRO A 30 -12.65 -12.64 -22.88
N TRP A 31 -13.03 -12.75 -21.60
CA TRP A 31 -12.81 -11.70 -20.61
C TRP A 31 -11.32 -11.54 -20.30
N ASP A 32 -10.61 -12.65 -20.05
CA ASP A 32 -9.18 -12.66 -19.78
C ASP A 32 -8.39 -12.09 -20.96
N LYS A 33 -8.68 -12.54 -22.19
CA LYS A 33 -8.03 -12.06 -23.41
C LYS A 33 -8.18 -10.55 -23.63
N LYS A 34 -9.32 -9.97 -23.20
CA LYS A 34 -9.60 -8.53 -23.36
C LYS A 34 -8.82 -7.66 -22.34
N GLN A 35 -8.32 -8.25 -21.26
CA GLN A 35 -7.59 -7.51 -20.25
C GLN A 35 -6.30 -6.89 -20.80
N THR A 36 -5.88 -5.79 -20.18
CA THR A 36 -4.65 -5.05 -20.47
C THR A 36 -3.79 -4.94 -19.21
N PRO A 37 -2.48 -4.66 -19.29
CA PRO A 37 -1.66 -4.44 -18.10
C PRO A 37 -2.21 -3.33 -17.19
N GLN A 38 -2.86 -2.32 -17.78
CA GLN A 38 -3.48 -1.21 -17.03
C GLN A 38 -4.71 -1.67 -16.25
N SER A 39 -5.59 -2.48 -16.86
CA SER A 39 -6.78 -2.99 -16.16
C SER A 39 -6.40 -4.02 -15.09
N VAL A 40 -5.47 -4.92 -15.39
CA VAL A 40 -4.95 -5.91 -14.42
C VAL A 40 -4.21 -5.23 -13.27
N GLY A 41 -3.55 -4.10 -13.53
CA GLY A 41 -2.91 -3.30 -12.50
C GLY A 41 -3.87 -2.72 -11.46
N ILE A 42 -5.15 -2.49 -11.81
CA ILE A 42 -6.18 -2.04 -10.86
C ILE A 42 -6.55 -3.20 -9.92
N TYR A 43 -6.88 -4.37 -10.48
CA TYR A 43 -7.18 -5.56 -9.69
C TYR A 43 -6.02 -5.96 -8.78
N LEU A 44 -4.77 -5.92 -9.29
CA LEU A 44 -3.59 -6.18 -8.45
C LEU A 44 -3.48 -5.23 -7.25
N ILE A 45 -3.94 -3.98 -7.36
CA ILE A 45 -3.97 -3.07 -6.21
C ILE A 45 -5.02 -3.54 -5.21
N GLU A 46 -6.21 -3.92 -5.68
CA GLU A 46 -7.29 -4.45 -4.85
C GLU A 46 -6.82 -5.70 -4.08
N GLU A 47 -6.26 -6.71 -4.76
CA GLU A 47 -5.74 -7.93 -4.13
C GLU A 47 -4.62 -7.65 -3.11
N VAL A 48 -3.81 -6.61 -3.34
CA VAL A 48 -2.77 -6.22 -2.38
C VAL A 48 -3.40 -5.64 -1.11
N PHE A 49 -4.52 -4.93 -1.21
CA PHE A 49 -5.24 -4.46 -0.03
C PHE A 49 -5.97 -5.60 0.69
N GLU A 50 -6.58 -6.53 -0.04
CA GLU A 50 -7.18 -7.74 0.56
C GLU A 50 -6.12 -8.60 1.28
N LEU A 51 -4.93 -8.76 0.69
CA LEU A 51 -3.79 -9.40 1.34
C LEU A 51 -3.34 -8.66 2.61
N VAL A 52 -3.33 -7.33 2.61
CA VAL A 52 -3.00 -6.55 3.82
C VAL A 52 -4.03 -6.81 4.91
N ASP A 53 -5.31 -6.81 4.58
CA ASP A 53 -6.40 -7.11 5.51
C ASP A 53 -6.31 -8.53 6.07
N ALA A 54 -5.99 -9.51 5.23
CA ALA A 54 -5.79 -10.90 5.64
C ALA A 54 -4.59 -11.04 6.60
N ILE A 55 -3.47 -10.35 6.32
CA ILE A 55 -2.29 -10.34 7.21
C ILE A 55 -2.66 -9.73 8.58
N GLU A 56 -3.39 -8.62 8.58
CA GLU A 56 -3.83 -7.96 9.82
C GLU A 56 -4.80 -8.81 10.64
N SER A 57 -5.66 -9.60 9.99
CA SER A 57 -6.58 -10.50 10.69
C SER A 57 -5.87 -11.70 11.33
N GLY A 58 -4.67 -12.04 10.86
CA GLY A 58 -3.92 -13.23 11.27
C GLY A 58 -4.54 -14.56 10.79
N ASN A 59 -5.57 -14.51 9.94
CA ASN A 59 -6.20 -15.69 9.38
C ASN A 59 -5.30 -16.32 8.30
N THR A 60 -4.60 -17.40 8.66
CA THR A 60 -3.63 -18.04 7.77
C THR A 60 -4.24 -18.62 6.49
N GLU A 61 -5.51 -19.01 6.51
CA GLU A 61 -6.20 -19.52 5.32
C GLU A 61 -6.44 -18.40 4.33
N GLN A 62 -7.01 -17.29 4.80
CA GLN A 62 -7.22 -16.09 3.98
C GLN A 62 -5.88 -15.53 3.48
N ILE A 63 -4.85 -15.45 4.33
CA ILE A 63 -3.51 -15.00 3.90
C ILE A 63 -2.98 -15.85 2.73
N CYS A 64 -3.20 -17.17 2.77
CA CYS A 64 -2.76 -18.06 1.69
C CYS A 64 -3.55 -17.84 0.40
N GLU A 65 -4.85 -17.56 0.50
CA GLU A 65 -5.75 -17.24 -0.62
C GLU A 65 -5.31 -15.94 -1.30
N GLU A 66 -5.21 -14.85 -0.54
CA GLU A 66 -4.83 -13.54 -1.09
C GLU A 66 -3.40 -13.51 -1.65
N LEU A 67 -2.46 -14.26 -1.04
CA LEU A 67 -1.12 -14.46 -1.61
C LEU A 67 -1.20 -15.15 -2.98
N GLY A 68 -2.13 -16.08 -3.13
CA GLY A 68 -2.44 -16.75 -4.39
C GLY A 68 -2.96 -15.80 -5.45
N ASP A 69 -3.87 -14.88 -5.08
CA ASP A 69 -4.47 -13.93 -6.01
C ASP A 69 -3.49 -12.85 -6.46
N VAL A 70 -2.66 -12.33 -5.54
CA VAL A 70 -1.52 -11.47 -5.89
C VAL A 70 -0.55 -12.21 -6.84
N LEU A 71 -0.24 -13.48 -6.56
CA LEU A 71 0.63 -14.29 -7.41
C LEU A 71 0.02 -14.53 -8.79
N PHE A 72 -1.28 -14.84 -8.88
CA PHE A 72 -2.01 -15.01 -10.13
C PHE A 72 -1.89 -13.76 -10.99
N HIS A 73 -2.17 -12.58 -10.42
CA HIS A 73 -2.07 -11.31 -11.15
C HIS A 73 -0.64 -11.00 -11.62
N ILE A 74 0.40 -11.32 -10.82
CA ILE A 74 1.80 -11.19 -11.25
C ILE A 74 2.09 -12.07 -12.47
N VAL A 75 1.68 -13.35 -12.43
CA VAL A 75 1.86 -14.28 -13.55
C VAL A 75 1.06 -13.81 -14.78
N PHE A 76 -0.15 -13.31 -14.57
CA PHE A 76 -1.02 -12.81 -15.64
C PHE A 76 -0.43 -11.59 -16.36
N VAL A 77 0.12 -10.62 -15.62
CA VAL A 77 0.83 -9.48 -16.21
C VAL A 77 2.09 -9.96 -16.95
N ALA A 78 2.90 -10.84 -16.36
CA ALA A 78 4.09 -11.36 -17.03
C ALA A 78 3.74 -12.04 -18.37
N ARG A 79 2.63 -12.80 -18.41
CA ARG A 79 2.15 -13.43 -19.65
C ARG A 79 1.80 -12.41 -20.73
N MET A 80 1.18 -11.28 -20.39
CA MET A 80 0.87 -10.22 -21.36
C MET A 80 2.10 -9.59 -22.00
N PHE A 81 3.23 -9.51 -21.27
CA PHE A 81 4.49 -9.00 -21.81
C PHE A 81 5.23 -10.07 -22.62
N GLU A 82 5.07 -11.34 -22.26
CA GLU A 82 5.57 -12.46 -23.05
C GLU A 82 4.86 -12.55 -24.41
N GLU A 83 3.53 -12.35 -24.44
CA GLU A 83 2.72 -12.25 -25.67
C GLU A 83 3.22 -11.15 -26.62
N ARG A 84 3.89 -10.12 -26.07
CA ARG A 84 4.51 -9.01 -26.82
C ARG A 84 5.98 -9.22 -27.12
N GLN A 85 6.54 -10.37 -26.75
CA GLN A 85 7.96 -10.73 -26.90
C GLN A 85 8.91 -9.74 -26.19
N GLU A 86 8.45 -9.11 -25.10
CA GLU A 86 9.25 -8.14 -24.34
C GLU A 86 10.09 -8.84 -23.24
N PHE A 87 9.43 -9.63 -22.38
CA PHE A 87 10.06 -10.46 -21.37
C PHE A 87 9.09 -11.55 -20.87
N ASP A 88 9.63 -12.59 -20.23
CA ASP A 88 8.85 -13.65 -19.60
C ASP A 88 8.99 -13.66 -18.06
N LEU A 89 8.25 -14.57 -17.40
CA LEU A 89 8.31 -14.74 -15.95
C LEU A 89 9.70 -15.21 -15.46
N SER A 90 10.46 -15.93 -16.31
CA SER A 90 11.83 -16.37 -16.01
C SER A 90 12.79 -15.18 -15.90
N GLN A 91 12.68 -14.21 -16.81
CA GLN A 91 13.42 -12.95 -16.79
C GLN A 91 13.06 -12.13 -15.55
N VAL A 92 11.78 -12.02 -15.19
CA VAL A 92 11.34 -11.34 -13.96
C VAL A 92 11.99 -11.98 -12.72
N SER A 93 11.89 -13.32 -12.61
CA SER A 93 12.42 -14.10 -11.48
C SER A 93 13.94 -13.98 -11.36
N ARG A 94 14.66 -14.05 -12.47
CA ARG A 94 16.11 -13.86 -12.52
C ARG A 94 16.50 -12.43 -12.09
N ALA A 95 15.82 -11.42 -12.63
CA ALA A 95 16.12 -10.03 -12.34
C ALA A 95 15.92 -9.68 -10.85
N ILE A 96 14.85 -10.17 -10.21
CA ILE A 96 14.67 -9.96 -8.76
C ILE A 96 15.68 -10.76 -7.94
N THR A 97 16.02 -12.00 -8.34
CA THR A 97 17.00 -12.84 -7.64
C THR A 97 18.38 -12.20 -7.63
N GLU A 98 18.91 -11.82 -8.79
CA GLU A 98 20.21 -11.15 -8.92
C GLU A 98 20.26 -9.84 -8.11
N LYS A 99 19.18 -9.06 -8.16
CA LYS A 99 19.04 -7.82 -7.40
C LYS A 99 19.03 -8.07 -5.89
N MET A 100 18.35 -9.11 -5.43
CA MET A 100 18.29 -9.45 -4.00
C MET A 100 19.64 -9.98 -3.51
N ILE A 101 20.33 -10.82 -4.28
CA ILE A 101 21.70 -11.29 -3.98
C ILE A 101 22.64 -10.10 -3.83
N ARG A 102 22.66 -9.18 -4.81
CA ARG A 102 23.51 -7.98 -4.78
C ARG A 102 23.22 -7.07 -3.58
N ARG A 103 21.98 -6.99 -3.14
CA ARG A 103 21.55 -6.16 -2.00
C ARG A 103 21.80 -6.80 -0.63
N HIS A 104 22.17 -8.08 -0.59
CA HIS A 104 22.50 -8.82 0.63
C HIS A 104 23.92 -9.37 0.58
N PRO A 105 24.96 -8.53 0.43
CA PRO A 105 26.35 -8.98 0.40
C PRO A 105 26.81 -9.60 1.72
N HIS A 106 26.03 -9.44 2.79
CA HIS A 106 26.24 -10.10 4.08
C HIS A 106 25.70 -11.51 4.18
N VAL A 107 24.78 -11.89 3.27
CA VAL A 107 24.26 -13.26 3.17
C VAL A 107 25.01 -14.02 2.06
N PHE A 108 25.29 -13.35 0.93
CA PHE A 108 25.79 -13.99 -0.29
C PHE A 108 27.22 -13.56 -0.69
N GLY A 109 27.89 -12.76 0.14
CA GLY A 109 29.25 -12.29 -0.10
C GLY A 109 30.07 -12.29 1.18
N GLU A 110 31.16 -11.51 1.18
CA GLU A 110 32.13 -11.49 2.29
C GLU A 110 31.89 -10.35 3.31
N LYS A 111 30.84 -9.54 3.13
CA LYS A 111 30.64 -8.34 3.95
C LYS A 111 30.02 -8.69 5.30
N GLU A 112 30.81 -8.72 6.36
CA GLU A 112 30.28 -8.85 7.71
C GLU A 112 29.50 -7.59 8.14
N VAL A 113 28.44 -7.80 8.91
CA VAL A 113 27.58 -6.75 9.49
C VAL A 113 27.22 -7.17 10.90
N ASN A 114 27.29 -6.23 11.83
CA ASN A 114 27.17 -6.49 13.26
C ASN A 114 25.80 -6.11 13.83
N SER A 115 24.89 -5.56 13.01
CA SER A 115 23.56 -5.15 13.45
C SER A 115 22.55 -5.02 12.29
N SER A 116 21.27 -5.12 12.61
CA SER A 116 20.17 -4.82 11.69
C SER A 116 20.22 -3.38 11.16
N ALA A 117 20.61 -2.41 12.00
CA ALA A 117 20.80 -1.02 11.58
C ALA A 117 21.91 -0.87 10.53
N GLU A 118 22.97 -1.66 10.63
CA GLU A 118 24.04 -1.70 9.62
C GLU A 118 23.59 -2.35 8.32
N VAL A 119 22.79 -3.43 8.39
CA VAL A 119 22.14 -4.04 7.22
C VAL A 119 21.28 -3.02 6.46
N VAL A 120 20.43 -2.28 7.18
CA VAL A 120 19.55 -1.27 6.58
C VAL A 120 20.36 -0.15 5.91
N ARG A 121 21.41 0.36 6.58
CA ARG A 121 22.30 1.39 6.00
C ARG A 121 22.98 0.89 4.73
N ASN A 122 23.55 -0.31 4.76
CA ASN A 122 24.21 -0.92 3.61
C ASN A 122 23.24 -1.13 2.44
N TRP A 123 22.02 -1.59 2.72
CA TRP A 123 20.98 -1.78 1.72
C TRP A 123 20.58 -0.46 1.04
N HIS A 124 20.46 0.62 1.83
CA HIS A 124 20.20 1.96 1.29
C HIS A 124 21.34 2.47 0.40
N GLN A 125 22.60 2.28 0.80
CA GLN A 125 23.76 2.67 0.01
C GLN A 125 23.81 1.94 -1.34
N ILE A 126 23.57 0.62 -1.34
CA ILE A 126 23.54 -0.19 -2.57
C ILE A 126 22.43 0.31 -3.51
N LYS A 127 21.23 0.57 -2.99
CA LYS A 127 20.13 1.16 -3.75
C LYS A 127 20.49 2.49 -4.41
N LEU A 128 21.20 3.37 -3.69
CA LEU A 128 21.62 4.66 -4.22
C LEU A 128 22.65 4.49 -5.35
N SER A 129 23.59 3.55 -5.22
CA SER A 129 24.56 3.27 -6.29
C SER A 129 23.92 2.70 -7.56
N GLU A 130 22.88 1.86 -7.44
CA GLU A 130 22.16 1.28 -8.58
C GLU A 130 21.44 2.36 -9.40
N ASN A 131 20.89 3.38 -8.74
CA ASN A 131 20.15 4.46 -9.40
C ASN A 131 21.04 5.48 -10.13
N LYS A 132 22.35 5.54 -9.83
CA LYS A 132 23.29 6.50 -10.45
C LYS A 132 23.56 6.22 -11.93
N ASN A 133 23.33 5.00 -12.41
CA ASN A 133 23.53 4.63 -13.81
C ASN A 133 22.36 5.01 -14.74
N SER A 134 21.25 5.53 -14.22
CA SER A 134 20.16 6.06 -15.06
C SER A 134 20.34 7.56 -15.26
N ARG A 135 20.63 8.01 -16.50
CA ARG A 135 20.80 9.43 -16.86
C ARG A 135 19.65 10.28 -16.28
N ARG A 136 20.01 11.28 -15.46
CA ARG A 136 19.18 12.40 -14.96
C ARG A 136 17.71 12.05 -14.73
N ARG A 137 17.44 11.23 -13.71
CA ARG A 137 16.11 11.12 -13.11
C ARG A 137 16.03 12.08 -11.92
N SER A 138 14.98 12.89 -11.86
CA SER A 138 14.64 13.66 -10.66
C SER A 138 14.56 12.71 -9.44
N LEU A 139 14.88 13.22 -8.25
CA LEU A 139 14.87 12.45 -7.00
C LEU A 139 13.56 11.67 -6.81
N PHE A 140 12.46 12.21 -7.32
CA PHE A 140 11.10 11.70 -7.17
C PHE A 140 10.60 10.83 -8.33
N ASP A 141 11.34 10.70 -9.43
CA ASP A 141 10.89 9.94 -10.63
C ASP A 141 10.67 8.44 -10.41
N SER A 142 11.08 7.94 -9.24
CA SER A 142 10.92 6.55 -8.83
C SER A 142 9.91 6.39 -7.69
N VAL A 143 9.13 7.43 -7.40
CA VAL A 143 7.91 7.35 -6.61
C VAL A 143 6.74 7.28 -7.60
N PRO A 144 6.01 6.15 -7.67
CA PRO A 144 4.90 6.02 -8.61
C PRO A 144 3.85 7.11 -8.39
N ALA A 145 3.37 7.71 -9.49
CA ALA A 145 2.37 8.78 -9.43
C ALA A 145 1.00 8.29 -8.95
N GLY A 146 0.67 7.01 -9.21
CA GLY A 146 -0.60 6.39 -8.83
C GLY A 146 -0.67 5.86 -7.40
N LEU A 147 0.34 6.09 -6.55
CA LEU A 147 0.24 5.73 -5.14
C LEU A 147 -0.85 6.57 -4.43
N PRO A 148 -1.57 6.00 -3.45
CA PRO A 148 -2.41 6.76 -2.52
C PRO A 148 -1.65 7.96 -1.94
N ALA A 149 -2.37 9.05 -1.67
CA ALA A 149 -1.77 10.33 -1.35
C ALA A 149 -0.87 10.28 -0.10
N LEU A 150 -1.26 9.56 0.96
CA LEU A 150 -0.46 9.43 2.18
C LEU A 150 0.79 8.58 1.94
N MET A 151 0.67 7.42 1.27
CA MET A 151 1.83 6.62 0.87
C MET A 151 2.81 7.43 0.00
N ARG A 152 2.28 8.19 -0.97
CA ARG A 152 3.09 9.01 -1.86
C ARG A 152 3.81 10.12 -1.10
N ALA A 153 3.10 10.84 -0.23
CA ALA A 153 3.69 11.86 0.63
C ALA A 153 4.81 11.29 1.51
N TYR A 154 4.57 10.13 2.13
CA TYR A 154 5.54 9.42 2.96
C TYR A 154 6.81 9.07 2.17
N ARG A 155 6.66 8.50 0.97
CA ARG A 155 7.78 8.14 0.09
C ARG A 155 8.57 9.36 -0.39
N LEU A 156 7.90 10.46 -0.72
CA LEU A 156 8.56 11.69 -1.14
C LEU A 156 9.37 12.31 0.01
N ALA A 157 8.78 12.39 1.21
CA ALA A 157 9.47 12.88 2.40
C ALA A 157 10.68 12.00 2.76
N ASP A 158 10.52 10.67 2.76
CA ASP A 158 11.61 9.71 3.00
C ASP A 158 12.76 9.85 1.98
N ARG A 159 12.44 10.08 0.71
CA ARG A 159 13.42 10.32 -0.35
C ARG A 159 14.19 11.61 -0.15
N ALA A 160 13.47 12.69 0.19
CA ALA A 160 14.06 14.00 0.45
C ALA A 160 15.04 13.90 1.63
N ALA A 161 14.62 13.32 2.76
CA ALA A 161 15.45 13.10 3.94
C ALA A 161 16.72 12.29 3.61
N LYS A 162 16.57 11.20 2.83
CA LYS A 162 17.71 10.37 2.38
C LYS A 162 18.70 11.08 1.46
N SER A 163 18.31 12.19 0.84
CA SER A 163 19.20 13.04 0.06
C SER A 163 19.91 14.10 0.92
N GLY A 164 19.64 14.14 2.22
CA GLY A 164 20.15 15.16 3.15
C GLY A 164 19.28 16.40 3.25
N PHE A 165 18.06 16.38 2.69
CA PHE A 165 17.08 17.45 2.85
C PHE A 165 16.00 17.00 3.83
N GLU A 166 16.14 17.37 5.10
CA GLU A 166 15.12 17.12 6.11
C GLU A 166 14.12 18.28 6.13
N ILE A 167 12.85 17.95 5.92
CA ILE A 167 11.78 18.95 5.82
C ILE A 167 11.70 19.68 7.16
N SER A 168 11.72 18.96 8.30
CA SER A 168 11.60 19.54 9.65
C SER A 168 12.69 20.54 10.04
N GLU A 169 13.78 20.62 9.27
CA GLU A 169 14.89 21.56 9.51
C GLU A 169 14.76 22.85 8.68
N THR A 170 13.75 22.97 7.81
CA THR A 170 13.60 24.13 6.91
C THR A 170 13.05 25.36 7.61
N GLY A 171 12.43 25.20 8.78
CA GLY A 171 11.80 26.30 9.52
C GLY A 171 10.61 26.91 8.78
N GLN A 172 10.06 26.21 7.78
CA GLN A 172 8.90 26.63 7.01
C GLN A 172 7.61 26.17 7.69
N ASP A 173 6.49 26.81 7.35
CA ASP A 173 5.16 26.49 7.90
C ASP A 173 4.80 25.00 7.82
N ARG A 174 5.34 24.28 6.82
CA ARG A 174 5.15 22.84 6.62
C ARG A 174 5.70 21.94 7.73
N ASP A 175 6.55 22.47 8.59
CA ASP A 175 7.14 21.76 9.74
C ASP A 175 6.38 22.02 11.04
N ASN A 176 5.37 22.88 10.99
CA ASN A 176 4.60 23.31 12.15
C ASN A 176 3.10 22.98 11.97
N PRO A 177 2.66 21.76 12.33
CA PRO A 177 1.25 21.37 12.24
C PRO A 177 0.31 22.30 13.00
N ALA A 178 0.75 22.87 14.13
CA ALA A 178 -0.07 23.79 14.91
C ALA A 178 -0.34 25.09 14.12
N GLY A 179 0.70 25.68 13.54
CA GLY A 179 0.57 26.86 12.69
C GLY A 179 -0.29 26.61 11.44
N LEU A 180 -0.17 25.42 10.83
CA LEU A 180 -1.02 25.04 9.69
C LEU A 180 -2.49 24.85 10.09
N ALA A 181 -2.76 24.33 11.30
CA ALA A 181 -4.12 24.22 11.82
C ALA A 181 -4.74 25.60 12.09
N GLU A 182 -3.97 26.55 12.63
CA GLU A 182 -4.40 27.95 12.81
C GLU A 182 -4.66 28.65 11.48
N ALA A 183 -3.78 28.45 10.48
CA ALA A 183 -3.96 28.99 9.14
C ALA A 183 -5.18 28.40 8.43
N LEU A 184 -5.44 27.10 8.61
CA LEU A 184 -6.64 26.43 8.12
C LEU A 184 -7.92 27.02 8.76
N GLN A 185 -7.93 27.22 10.07
CA GLN A 185 -9.07 27.83 10.76
C GLN A 185 -9.32 29.26 10.25
N THR A 186 -8.26 30.06 10.14
CA THR A 186 -8.34 31.43 9.60
C THR A 186 -8.93 31.44 8.18
N ALA A 187 -8.52 30.49 7.33
CA ALA A 187 -9.05 30.35 5.98
C ALA A 187 -10.56 30.04 5.95
N PHE A 188 -11.04 29.21 6.89
CA PHE A 188 -12.46 28.95 7.05
C PHE A 188 -13.23 30.19 7.51
N ASP A 189 -12.70 30.94 8.47
CA ASP A 189 -13.37 32.11 9.04
C ASP A 189 -13.60 33.21 7.99
N VAL A 190 -12.67 33.36 7.03
CA VAL A 190 -12.80 34.33 5.92
C VAL A 190 -13.48 33.76 4.67
N GLY A 191 -13.86 32.48 4.69
CA GLY A 191 -14.53 31.81 3.57
C GLY A 191 -13.65 31.56 2.33
N ASP A 192 -12.32 31.54 2.47
CA ASP A 192 -11.40 31.24 1.37
C ASP A 192 -11.21 29.73 1.23
N SER A 193 -12.14 29.08 0.55
CA SER A 193 -12.13 27.63 0.33
C SER A 193 -10.87 27.12 -0.38
N ARG A 194 -10.25 27.94 -1.25
CA ARG A 194 -9.04 27.52 -1.97
C ARG A 194 -7.85 27.51 -1.02
N HIS A 195 -7.70 28.56 -0.21
CA HIS A 195 -6.65 28.63 0.78
C HIS A 195 -6.83 27.53 1.84
N ALA A 196 -8.06 27.32 2.32
CA ALA A 196 -8.39 26.27 3.28
C ALA A 196 -8.01 24.87 2.75
N ALA A 197 -8.38 24.54 1.51
CA ALA A 197 -8.02 23.26 0.89
C ALA A 197 -6.50 23.07 0.80
N ARG A 198 -5.75 24.15 0.52
CA ARG A 198 -4.29 24.09 0.50
C ARG A 198 -3.70 23.87 1.89
N GLN A 199 -4.13 24.63 2.89
CA GLN A 199 -3.65 24.49 4.27
C GLN A 199 -3.97 23.11 4.84
N PHE A 200 -5.15 22.56 4.55
CA PHE A 200 -5.51 21.20 4.94
C PHE A 200 -4.57 20.16 4.34
N GLY A 201 -4.23 20.30 3.05
CA GLY A 201 -3.26 19.42 2.38
C GLY A 201 -1.85 19.53 2.96
N ASP A 202 -1.40 20.76 3.25
CA ASP A 202 -0.09 20.99 3.88
C ASP A 202 -0.06 20.44 5.32
N LEU A 203 -1.16 20.55 6.08
CA LEU A 203 -1.31 19.95 7.41
C LEU A 203 -1.21 18.42 7.36
N ILE A 204 -1.92 17.76 6.44
CA ILE A 204 -1.83 16.31 6.24
C ILE A 204 -0.38 15.92 5.91
N PHE A 205 0.29 16.66 5.03
CA PHE A 205 1.68 16.38 4.67
C PHE A 205 2.62 16.52 5.88
N ALA A 206 2.42 17.52 6.73
CA ALA A 206 3.17 17.70 7.97
C ALA A 206 2.97 16.51 8.93
N LEU A 207 1.73 16.05 9.11
CA LEU A 207 1.41 14.87 9.91
C LEU A 207 2.06 13.59 9.34
N VAL A 208 2.08 13.43 8.02
CA VAL A 208 2.80 12.33 7.35
C VAL A 208 4.30 12.39 7.65
N ASN A 209 4.91 13.57 7.67
CA ASN A 209 6.33 13.71 8.01
C ASN A 209 6.61 13.36 9.48
N ILE A 210 5.71 13.73 10.40
CA ILE A 210 5.78 13.31 11.81
C ILE A 210 5.69 11.78 11.93
N ALA A 211 4.72 11.15 11.25
CA ALA A 211 4.60 9.70 11.22
C ALA A 211 5.89 9.03 10.70
N ARG A 212 6.50 9.58 9.64
CA ARG A 212 7.79 9.11 9.10
C ARG A 212 8.92 9.18 10.13
N LEU A 213 9.05 10.29 10.84
CA LEU A 213 10.08 10.44 11.89
C LEU A 213 9.85 9.45 13.04
N ALA A 214 8.60 9.12 13.34
CA ALA A 214 8.22 8.10 14.32
C ALA A 214 8.27 6.66 13.77
N ALA A 215 8.71 6.45 12.53
CA ALA A 215 8.70 5.16 11.84
C ALA A 215 7.30 4.50 11.73
N VAL A 216 6.25 5.32 11.73
CA VAL A 216 4.85 4.90 11.54
C VAL A 216 4.49 5.05 10.05
N HIS A 217 3.90 4.02 9.45
CA HIS A 217 3.40 4.09 8.08
C HIS A 217 2.01 4.75 8.05
N PRO A 218 1.84 5.94 7.46
CA PRO A 218 0.64 6.76 7.65
C PRO A 218 -0.62 6.19 7.01
N GLU A 219 -0.50 5.50 5.87
CA GLU A 219 -1.64 4.83 5.23
C GLU A 219 -2.20 3.74 6.17
N SER A 220 -1.32 2.89 6.69
CA SER A 220 -1.69 1.78 7.58
C SER A 220 -2.30 2.30 8.90
N ALA A 221 -1.71 3.33 9.48
CA ALA A 221 -2.22 3.95 10.70
C ALA A 221 -3.62 4.57 10.52
N LEU A 222 -3.88 5.18 9.36
CA LEU A 222 -5.22 5.70 9.05
C LEU A 222 -6.20 4.56 8.79
N THR A 223 -5.80 3.51 8.06
CA THR A 223 -6.62 2.32 7.82
C THR A 223 -7.09 1.70 9.13
N GLU A 224 -6.21 1.54 10.12
CA GLU A 224 -6.56 1.03 11.45
C GLU A 224 -7.58 1.94 12.15
N SER A 225 -7.37 3.26 12.11
CA SER A 225 -8.30 4.23 12.71
C SER A 225 -9.68 4.19 12.05
N VAL A 226 -9.75 4.02 10.74
CA VAL A 226 -11.00 3.87 9.97
C VAL A 226 -11.71 2.57 10.37
N LYS A 227 -11.00 1.45 10.45
CA LYS A 227 -11.56 0.15 10.90
C LYS A 227 -12.17 0.25 12.30
N VAL A 228 -11.50 0.93 13.23
CA VAL A 228 -12.02 1.15 14.59
C VAL A 228 -13.29 2.00 14.56
N PHE A 229 -13.33 3.08 13.77
CA PHE A 229 -14.53 3.89 13.61
C PHE A 229 -15.70 3.07 13.05
N GLU A 230 -15.47 2.28 12.01
CA GLU A 230 -16.49 1.41 11.41
C GLU A 230 -17.01 0.37 12.41
N ALA A 231 -16.12 -0.29 13.15
CA ALA A 231 -16.49 -1.26 14.17
C ALA A 231 -17.36 -0.62 15.27
N ARG A 232 -17.00 0.59 15.73
CA ARG A 232 -17.79 1.36 16.68
C ARG A 232 -19.15 1.75 16.10
N PHE A 233 -19.20 2.21 14.85
CA PHE A 233 -20.45 2.61 14.22
C PHE A 233 -21.41 1.43 14.07
N LYS A 234 -20.92 0.29 13.55
CA LYS A 234 -21.67 -0.98 13.49
C LYS A 234 -22.16 -1.40 14.86
N LYS A 235 -21.33 -1.26 15.91
CA LYS A 235 -21.75 -1.59 17.27
C LYS A 235 -22.87 -0.70 17.78
N MET A 236 -22.84 0.59 17.47
CA MET A 236 -23.93 1.51 17.79
C MET A 236 -25.22 1.10 17.08
N GLU A 237 -25.15 0.73 15.80
CA GLU A 237 -26.30 0.21 15.03
C GLU A 237 -26.87 -1.06 15.67
N GLU A 238 -26.02 -2.01 16.08
CA GLU A 238 -26.44 -3.23 16.78
C GLU A 238 -27.18 -2.91 18.09
N LEU A 239 -26.65 -2.00 18.93
CA LEU A 239 -27.29 -1.64 20.19
C LEU A 239 -28.66 -0.98 19.98
N ILE A 240 -28.78 -0.16 18.94
CA ILE A 240 -30.07 0.45 18.55
C ILE A 240 -31.04 -0.63 18.06
N ALA A 241 -30.59 -1.54 17.20
CA ALA A 241 -31.40 -2.64 16.67
C ALA A 241 -31.89 -3.59 17.78
N LEU A 242 -31.08 -3.86 18.80
CA LEU A 242 -31.48 -4.66 19.98
C LEU A 242 -32.65 -4.04 20.75
N SER A 243 -32.79 -2.71 20.69
CA SER A 243 -33.95 -1.99 21.24
C SER A 243 -35.17 -1.97 20.31
N LYS A 244 -35.14 -2.71 19.19
CA LYS A 244 -36.19 -2.78 18.15
C LYS A 244 -36.52 -1.42 17.54
N ARG A 245 -35.53 -0.56 17.39
CA ARG A 245 -35.67 0.77 16.79
C ARG A 245 -34.80 0.88 15.55
N GLU A 246 -35.28 1.66 14.59
CA GLU A 246 -34.51 2.02 13.40
C GLU A 246 -33.52 3.13 13.73
N PHE A 247 -32.33 3.09 13.12
CA PHE A 247 -31.27 4.08 13.36
C PHE A 247 -31.74 5.52 13.13
N ASP A 248 -32.49 5.75 12.06
CA ASP A 248 -32.97 7.09 11.68
C ASP A 248 -34.06 7.63 12.61
N ALA A 249 -34.78 6.75 13.32
CA ALA A 249 -35.78 7.14 14.29
C ALA A 249 -35.18 7.58 15.64
N VAL A 250 -33.89 7.30 15.88
CA VAL A 250 -33.21 7.67 17.12
C VAL A 250 -32.68 9.09 17.04
N SER A 251 -33.01 9.90 18.06
CA SER A 251 -32.55 11.30 18.16
C SER A 251 -31.01 11.38 18.24
N LEU A 252 -30.44 12.50 17.78
CA LEU A 252 -28.99 12.73 17.84
C LEU A 252 -28.44 12.64 19.27
N ASP A 253 -29.17 13.16 20.27
CA ASP A 253 -28.73 13.12 21.67
C ASP A 253 -28.73 11.71 22.25
N GLU A 254 -29.61 10.84 21.76
CA GLU A 254 -29.59 9.44 22.11
C GLU A 254 -28.47 8.69 21.37
N LYS A 255 -28.25 8.96 20.07
CA LYS A 255 -27.10 8.44 19.33
C LYS A 255 -25.78 8.79 20.02
N LYS A 256 -25.62 10.04 20.50
CA LYS A 256 -24.44 10.47 21.28
C LYS A 256 -24.27 9.69 22.58
N ARG A 257 -25.37 9.38 23.29
CA ARG A 257 -25.32 8.56 24.53
C ARG A 257 -24.89 7.13 24.24
N ILE A 258 -25.47 6.50 23.23
CA ILE A 258 -25.11 5.13 22.81
C ILE A 258 -23.66 5.11 22.30
N TRP A 259 -23.24 6.11 21.52
CA TRP A 259 -21.85 6.24 21.08
C TRP A 259 -20.86 6.31 22.26
N ALA A 260 -21.19 7.07 23.31
CA ALA A 260 -20.36 7.13 24.52
C ALA A 260 -20.30 5.79 25.26
N GLU A 261 -21.31 4.93 25.15
CA GLU A 261 -21.26 3.54 25.65
C GLU A 261 -20.39 2.66 24.75
N VAL A 262 -20.51 2.78 23.44
CA VAL A 262 -19.68 2.05 22.46
C VAL A 262 -18.19 2.34 22.64
N LEU A 263 -17.80 3.60 22.89
CA LEU A 263 -16.41 3.97 23.16
C LEU A 263 -15.81 3.27 24.39
N LYS A 264 -16.64 2.77 25.32
CA LYS A 264 -16.19 1.96 26.47
C LYS A 264 -16.06 0.48 26.13
N ILE A 265 -16.80 0.01 25.13
CA ILE A 265 -16.79 -1.39 24.67
C ILE A 265 -15.62 -1.61 23.70
N ILE A 266 -15.41 -0.67 22.77
CA ILE A 266 -14.35 -0.68 21.77
C ILE A 266 -13.50 0.59 21.99
N PRO A 267 -12.48 0.52 22.87
CA PRO A 267 -11.64 1.67 23.24
C PRO A 267 -10.77 2.19 22.11
#